data_AF-A0A966MM86-F1
#
_entry.id   AF-A0A966MM86-F1
#
_cell.length_a   1.000
_cell.length_b   1.000
_cell.length_c   1.000
_cell.angle_alpha   90.00
_cell.angle_beta   90.00
_cell.angle_gamma   90.00
#
_symmetry.space_group_name_H-M   'P 1'
#
loop_
_entity.id
_entity.type
_entity.pdbx_description
1 polymer ?
#
loop_
_entity_poly.entity_id
_entity_poly.type
_entity_poly.pdbx_seq_one_letter_code
_entity_poly.pdbx_strand_id
1 'polypeptide(L)'
;MGAQGLAALGLSACATPGQGPRPALGFASVAVNTLDQVTVPEGYEAQVLVPWGEPVGLSGEDPAFKWDASNTAAEQAAQLGMHHDGIQYLPLPALGTGLLVINHEYTDDGLLHRDGMTTWTAEKVRKSQAAHGLSIVEVTQEGGRWRSVRPSPFARRITANTPMRFSGPAAGHPLLRTAADPQGMSPMGTFNNCGNGLTPWGTVLTTEE
;
A
#
# COMPACT_ATOMS: atom_id res chain seq x y z
N MET A 1 21.12 -30.90 61.70
CA MET A 1 21.92 -30.14 60.72
C MET A 1 21.89 -30.93 59.42
N GLY A 2 20.98 -30.55 58.52
CA GLY A 2 20.79 -31.21 57.23
C GLY A 2 21.36 -30.35 56.12
N ALA A 3 21.93 -30.99 55.11
CA ALA A 3 22.12 -30.45 53.78
C ALA A 3 21.87 -31.59 52.80
N GLN A 4 20.65 -31.64 52.27
CA GLN A 4 20.27 -32.52 51.17
C GLN A 4 20.85 -31.93 49.87
N GLY A 5 21.56 -32.76 49.10
CA GLY A 5 22.04 -32.38 47.77
C GLY A 5 20.88 -32.25 46.80
N LEU A 6 20.73 -31.08 46.19
CA LEU A 6 19.85 -30.89 45.03
C LEU A 6 20.47 -31.60 43.82
N ALA A 7 19.86 -32.70 43.39
CA ALA A 7 20.05 -33.24 42.05
C ALA A 7 19.30 -32.33 41.07
N ALA A 8 20.03 -31.62 40.21
CA ALA A 8 19.43 -30.91 39.09
C ALA A 8 19.03 -31.93 38.03
N LEU A 9 17.72 -32.16 37.90
CA LEU A 9 17.11 -32.92 36.81
C LEU A 9 17.40 -32.20 35.48
N GLY A 10 18.22 -32.81 34.63
CA GLY A 10 18.37 -32.39 33.25
C GLY A 10 17.04 -32.59 32.51
N LEU A 11 16.42 -31.49 32.10
CA LEU A 11 15.33 -31.51 31.13
C LEU A 11 15.93 -31.92 29.77
N SER A 12 15.92 -33.21 29.47
CA SER A 12 16.07 -33.69 28.09
C SER A 12 14.90 -33.16 27.28
N ALA A 13 15.12 -32.06 26.57
CA ALA A 13 14.26 -31.70 25.46
C ALA A 13 14.40 -32.81 24.41
N CYS A 14 13.31 -33.53 24.14
CA CYS A 14 13.18 -34.37 22.96
C CYS A 14 13.21 -33.46 21.72
N ALA A 15 14.41 -33.12 21.24
CA ALA A 15 14.57 -32.61 19.89
C ALA A 15 14.34 -33.79 18.95
N THR A 16 13.12 -33.90 18.42
CA THR A 16 12.86 -34.76 17.27
C THR A 16 13.66 -34.20 16.09
N PRO A 17 14.67 -34.90 15.55
CA PRO A 17 15.32 -34.44 14.34
C PRO A 17 14.35 -34.66 13.19
N GLY A 18 13.61 -33.61 12.83
CA GLY A 18 12.85 -33.58 11.58
C GLY A 18 13.81 -33.50 10.40
N GLN A 19 14.41 -34.62 10.00
CA GLN A 19 15.02 -34.80 8.69
C GLN A 19 13.94 -35.26 7.70
N GLY A 20 13.09 -34.31 7.28
CA GLY A 20 12.36 -34.42 6.00
C GLY A 20 13.01 -33.47 4.99
N PRO A 21 12.99 -33.75 3.68
CA PRO A 21 13.43 -32.77 2.70
C PRO A 21 12.66 -31.47 2.93
N ARG A 22 13.36 -30.38 3.23
CA ARG A 22 12.75 -29.05 3.17
C ARG A 22 12.15 -28.89 1.77
N PRO A 23 10.98 -28.25 1.60
CA PRO A 23 10.48 -27.95 0.27
C PRO A 23 11.59 -27.24 -0.49
N ALA A 24 12.11 -27.87 -1.54
CA ALA A 24 13.09 -27.24 -2.40
C ALA A 24 12.38 -26.05 -3.07
N LEU A 25 13.07 -24.91 -3.17
CA LEU A 25 12.59 -23.81 -4.00
C LEU A 25 12.36 -24.37 -5.41
N GLY A 26 11.12 -24.30 -5.90
CA GLY A 26 10.67 -24.99 -7.12
C GLY A 26 11.07 -24.32 -8.44
N PHE A 27 12.00 -23.37 -8.41
CA PHE A 27 12.42 -22.58 -9.56
C PHE A 27 13.94 -22.37 -9.55
N ALA A 28 14.53 -22.24 -10.74
CA ALA A 28 15.93 -21.88 -10.89
C ALA A 28 16.14 -20.39 -10.55
N SER A 29 17.24 -20.07 -9.86
CA SER A 29 17.61 -18.68 -9.57
C SER A 29 17.78 -17.87 -10.86
N VAL A 30 17.29 -16.63 -10.86
CA VAL A 30 17.43 -15.70 -11.99
C VAL A 30 18.77 -14.98 -11.88
N ALA A 31 19.50 -14.87 -12.99
CA ALA A 31 20.76 -14.15 -13.02
C ALA A 31 20.57 -12.64 -12.85
N VAL A 32 21.46 -12.00 -12.08
CA VAL A 32 21.53 -10.54 -11.97
C VAL A 32 21.77 -9.93 -13.35
N ASN A 33 21.04 -8.87 -13.67
CA ASN A 33 21.17 -8.12 -14.91
C ASN A 33 20.81 -6.64 -14.67
N THR A 34 21.07 -5.79 -15.68
CA THR A 34 20.78 -4.35 -15.65
C THR A 34 19.79 -3.95 -16.75
N LEU A 35 18.95 -4.88 -17.20
CA LEU A 35 17.94 -4.59 -18.21
C LEU A 35 16.80 -3.78 -17.57
N ASP A 36 16.21 -2.86 -18.32
CA ASP A 36 15.03 -2.11 -17.91
C ASP A 36 13.75 -2.94 -18.12
N GLN A 37 13.69 -4.10 -17.46
CA GLN A 37 12.54 -5.01 -17.49
C GLN A 37 12.54 -5.96 -16.28
N VAL A 38 11.38 -6.50 -15.95
CA VAL A 38 11.27 -7.56 -14.94
C VAL A 38 11.66 -8.91 -15.57
N THR A 39 12.71 -9.54 -15.05
CA THR A 39 13.12 -10.91 -15.44
C THR A 39 12.65 -11.91 -14.39
N VAL A 40 11.89 -12.93 -14.80
CA VAL A 40 11.33 -13.99 -13.94
C VAL A 40 11.93 -15.37 -14.28
N PRO A 41 11.81 -16.39 -13.41
CA PRO A 41 12.27 -17.75 -13.72
C PRO A 41 11.55 -18.37 -14.92
N GLU A 42 12.15 -19.41 -15.52
CA GLU A 42 11.52 -20.18 -16.59
C GLU A 42 10.16 -20.74 -16.14
N GLY A 43 9.13 -20.60 -17.00
CA GLY A 43 7.76 -21.01 -16.70
C GLY A 43 6.92 -19.99 -15.92
N TYR A 44 7.48 -18.84 -15.55
CA TYR A 44 6.77 -17.74 -14.90
C TYR A 44 6.47 -16.59 -15.87
N GLU A 45 5.47 -15.79 -15.52
CA GLU A 45 5.13 -14.55 -16.21
C GLU A 45 5.02 -13.38 -15.23
N ALA A 46 5.26 -12.16 -15.73
CA ALA A 46 5.02 -10.91 -15.01
C ALA A 46 3.95 -10.11 -15.75
N GLN A 47 3.02 -9.52 -15.01
CA GLN A 47 1.94 -8.69 -15.55
C GLN A 47 1.87 -7.37 -14.78
N VAL A 48 1.76 -6.26 -15.51
CA VAL A 48 1.33 -4.98 -14.96
C VAL A 48 -0.18 -5.05 -14.65
N LEU A 49 -0.55 -4.79 -13.41
CA LEU A 49 -1.93 -4.87 -12.94
C LEU A 49 -2.58 -3.49 -12.84
N VAL A 50 -2.04 -2.62 -11.99
CA VAL A 50 -2.56 -1.28 -11.72
C VAL A 50 -1.41 -0.27 -11.61
N PRO A 51 -0.93 0.32 -12.72
CA PRO A 51 0.14 1.32 -12.69
C PRO A 51 -0.35 2.68 -12.17
N TRP A 52 0.59 3.56 -11.78
CA TRP A 52 0.30 4.96 -11.44
C TRP A 52 -0.57 5.61 -12.52
N GLY A 53 -1.55 6.40 -12.09
CA GLY A 53 -2.34 7.23 -12.99
C GLY A 53 -3.54 6.54 -13.64
N GLU A 54 -3.62 5.20 -13.57
CA GLU A 54 -4.86 4.50 -13.94
C GLU A 54 -6.00 4.87 -12.97
N PRO A 55 -7.26 4.97 -13.42
CA PRO A 55 -8.40 5.15 -12.53
C PRO A 55 -8.53 4.03 -11.49
N VAL A 56 -8.82 4.38 -10.23
CA VAL A 56 -9.04 3.34 -9.19
C VAL A 56 -10.40 2.63 -9.33
N GLY A 57 -11.29 3.15 -10.18
CA GLY A 57 -12.63 2.58 -10.40
C GLY A 57 -13.75 3.23 -9.58
N LEU A 58 -13.60 4.49 -9.16
CA LEU A 58 -14.69 5.24 -8.53
C LEU A 58 -15.89 5.36 -9.48
N SER A 59 -17.10 5.23 -8.95
CA SER A 59 -18.32 5.32 -9.76
C SER A 59 -18.45 6.71 -10.38
N GLY A 60 -18.44 6.79 -11.72
CA GLY A 60 -18.56 8.04 -12.47
C GLY A 60 -17.25 8.83 -12.63
N GLU A 61 -16.13 8.36 -12.09
CA GLU A 61 -14.81 9.01 -12.22
C GLU A 61 -13.80 8.03 -12.82
N ASP A 62 -13.54 8.18 -14.11
CA ASP A 62 -12.62 7.33 -14.89
C ASP A 62 -11.59 8.17 -15.69
N PRO A 63 -10.84 9.09 -15.05
CA PRO A 63 -9.94 9.97 -15.78
C PRO A 63 -8.74 9.19 -16.34
N ALA A 64 -8.64 9.13 -17.66
CA ALA A 64 -7.48 8.53 -18.33
C ALA A 64 -6.17 9.20 -17.89
N PHE A 65 -5.11 8.40 -17.77
CA PHE A 65 -3.76 8.90 -17.57
C PHE A 65 -3.31 9.75 -18.77
N LYS A 66 -2.76 10.93 -18.50
CA LYS A 66 -2.28 11.86 -19.52
C LYS A 66 -0.76 11.94 -19.44
N TRP A 67 -0.10 11.35 -20.43
CA TRP A 67 1.36 11.28 -20.55
C TRP A 67 2.07 12.65 -20.61
N ASP A 68 1.33 13.72 -20.91
CA ASP A 68 1.83 15.10 -20.89
C ASP A 68 1.75 15.75 -19.49
N ALA A 69 1.52 14.95 -18.43
CA ALA A 69 1.38 15.38 -17.05
C ALA A 69 0.23 16.38 -16.80
N SER A 70 -0.76 16.44 -17.71
CA SER A 70 -1.84 17.42 -17.65
C SER A 70 -3.02 17.04 -16.77
N ASN A 71 -2.98 15.86 -16.13
CA ASN A 71 -4.02 15.51 -15.18
C ASN A 71 -4.15 16.59 -14.09
N THR A 72 -5.37 16.93 -13.70
CA THR A 72 -5.61 17.91 -12.61
C THR A 72 -5.42 17.26 -11.24
N ALA A 73 -5.42 18.04 -10.16
CA ALA A 73 -5.42 17.45 -8.81
C ALA A 73 -6.68 16.60 -8.56
N ALA A 74 -7.83 17.02 -9.09
CA ALA A 74 -9.08 16.29 -8.97
C ALA A 74 -9.02 14.95 -9.73
N GLU A 75 -8.47 14.93 -10.95
CA GLU A 75 -8.27 13.70 -11.69
C GLU A 75 -7.28 12.77 -10.97
N GLN A 76 -6.16 13.31 -10.46
CA GLN A 76 -5.19 12.53 -9.69
C GLN A 76 -5.80 11.95 -8.40
N ALA A 77 -6.78 12.61 -7.79
CA ALA A 77 -7.52 12.11 -6.62
C ALA A 77 -8.49 10.96 -6.94
N ALA A 78 -8.71 10.63 -8.22
CA ALA A 78 -9.47 9.47 -8.69
C ALA A 78 -8.59 8.40 -9.37
N GLN A 79 -7.30 8.69 -9.56
CA GLN A 79 -6.32 7.78 -10.15
C GLN A 79 -5.49 7.09 -9.07
N LEU A 80 -4.81 6.00 -9.39
CA LEU A 80 -3.77 5.46 -8.53
C LEU A 80 -2.66 6.50 -8.29
N GLY A 81 -2.12 6.52 -7.07
CA GLY A 81 -1.04 7.41 -6.69
C GLY A 81 0.32 7.00 -7.26
N MET A 82 1.37 7.75 -6.90
CA MET A 82 2.74 7.51 -7.35
C MET A 82 3.49 6.63 -6.35
N HIS A 83 4.53 5.94 -6.84
CA HIS A 83 5.46 5.18 -5.99
C HIS A 83 4.73 4.22 -5.06
N HIS A 84 4.15 3.19 -5.67
CA HIS A 84 3.45 2.14 -4.95
C HIS A 84 4.42 1.47 -3.97
N ASP A 85 4.03 1.45 -2.71
CA ASP A 85 4.78 0.77 -1.65
C ASP A 85 3.89 -0.33 -1.05
N GLY A 86 3.81 -0.46 0.28
CA GLY A 86 3.12 -1.53 0.98
C GLY A 86 1.78 -1.92 0.34
N ILE A 87 1.69 -3.17 -0.13
CA ILE A 87 0.49 -3.75 -0.75
C ILE A 87 -0.11 -4.83 0.17
N GLN A 88 -1.41 -4.74 0.48
CA GLN A 88 -2.17 -5.82 1.13
C GLN A 88 -3.25 -6.33 0.18
N TYR A 89 -3.44 -7.65 0.15
CA TYR A 89 -4.56 -8.29 -0.54
C TYR A 89 -5.62 -8.76 0.47
N LEU A 90 -6.86 -8.32 0.29
CA LEU A 90 -8.01 -8.74 1.09
C LEU A 90 -8.99 -9.52 0.21
N PRO A 91 -9.14 -10.84 0.37
CA PRO A 91 -10.07 -11.61 -0.44
C PRO A 91 -11.52 -11.25 -0.10
N LEU A 92 -12.39 -11.27 -1.12
CA LEU A 92 -13.85 -11.17 -0.99
C LEU A 92 -14.50 -12.45 -1.56
N PRO A 93 -14.42 -13.59 -0.85
CA PRO A 93 -14.81 -14.90 -1.41
C PRO A 93 -16.25 -14.96 -1.89
N ALA A 94 -17.16 -14.24 -1.23
CA ALA A 94 -18.57 -14.19 -1.61
C ALA A 94 -18.80 -13.50 -2.97
N LEU A 95 -17.87 -12.67 -3.43
CA LEU A 95 -17.92 -11.96 -4.71
C LEU A 95 -17.01 -12.60 -5.76
N GLY A 96 -16.11 -13.50 -5.37
CA GLY A 96 -15.08 -14.05 -6.26
C GLY A 96 -14.00 -13.03 -6.64
N THR A 97 -13.93 -11.90 -5.95
CA THR A 97 -12.96 -10.82 -6.16
C THR A 97 -12.08 -10.63 -4.91
N GLY A 98 -11.19 -9.65 -4.94
CA GLY A 98 -10.45 -9.19 -3.76
C GLY A 98 -10.08 -7.72 -3.88
N LEU A 99 -9.58 -7.14 -2.80
CA LEU A 99 -9.13 -5.75 -2.75
C LEU A 99 -7.61 -5.71 -2.62
N LEU A 100 -6.97 -4.90 -3.45
CA LEU A 100 -5.61 -4.43 -3.21
C LEU A 100 -5.70 -3.10 -2.47
N VAL A 101 -5.05 -3.03 -1.32
CA VAL A 101 -4.83 -1.78 -0.57
C VAL A 101 -3.36 -1.43 -0.73
N ILE A 102 -3.10 -0.36 -1.48
CA ILE A 102 -1.79 0.00 -2.00
C ILE A 102 -1.42 1.37 -1.44
N ASN A 103 -0.31 1.46 -0.72
CA ASN A 103 0.27 2.73 -0.31
C ASN A 103 0.93 3.47 -1.49
N HIS A 104 0.98 4.80 -1.41
CA HIS A 104 1.66 5.69 -2.36
C HIS A 104 2.57 6.62 -1.57
N GLU A 105 3.87 6.32 -1.63
CA GLU A 105 4.84 6.83 -0.66
C GLU A 105 5.24 8.27 -0.96
N TYR A 106 5.73 8.56 -2.16
CA TYR A 106 6.20 9.89 -2.54
C TYR A 106 5.81 10.26 -3.96
N THR A 107 6.25 11.43 -4.42
CA THR A 107 6.05 11.92 -5.78
C THR A 107 7.36 12.23 -6.48
N ASP A 108 7.48 11.83 -7.75
CA ASP A 108 8.43 12.46 -8.67
C ASP A 108 7.74 13.66 -9.33
N ASP A 109 7.77 14.80 -8.65
CA ASP A 109 7.11 16.03 -9.12
C ASP A 109 7.65 16.52 -10.48
N GLY A 110 8.88 16.13 -10.85
CA GLY A 110 9.42 16.37 -12.19
C GLY A 110 8.64 15.67 -13.31
N LEU A 111 7.98 14.55 -13.01
CA LEU A 111 7.13 13.78 -13.94
C LEU A 111 5.64 14.05 -13.72
N LEU A 112 5.24 14.45 -12.50
CA LEU A 112 3.85 14.68 -12.15
C LEU A 112 3.28 15.97 -12.77
N HIS A 113 4.12 16.95 -13.13
CA HIS A 113 3.67 18.27 -13.57
C HIS A 113 4.23 18.65 -14.95
N ARG A 114 3.41 19.33 -15.75
CA ARG A 114 3.74 19.79 -17.12
C ARG A 114 5.05 20.57 -17.21
N ASP A 115 5.33 21.42 -16.22
CA ASP A 115 6.54 22.23 -16.14
C ASP A 115 7.56 21.67 -15.13
N GLY A 116 7.45 20.39 -14.78
CA GLY A 116 8.35 19.71 -13.86
C GLY A 116 8.39 20.38 -12.49
N MET A 117 9.57 20.73 -11.98
CA MET A 117 9.74 21.31 -10.63
C MET A 117 9.60 22.83 -10.58
N THR A 118 9.33 23.52 -11.70
CA THR A 118 9.21 24.99 -11.72
C THR A 118 7.84 25.46 -11.24
N THR A 119 7.67 26.75 -10.93
CA THR A 119 6.34 27.37 -10.68
C THR A 119 5.40 26.59 -9.72
N TRP A 120 5.59 26.75 -8.40
CA TRP A 120 4.69 26.13 -7.43
C TRP A 120 3.40 26.94 -7.24
N THR A 121 2.27 26.28 -7.50
CA THR A 121 0.92 26.81 -7.28
C THR A 121 0.17 25.94 -6.28
N ALA A 122 -0.90 26.47 -5.69
CA ALA A 122 -1.75 25.67 -4.80
C ALA A 122 -2.31 24.43 -5.50
N GLU A 123 -2.65 24.52 -6.79
CA GLU A 123 -3.14 23.36 -7.54
C GLU A 123 -2.06 22.30 -7.76
N LYS A 124 -0.82 22.74 -8.02
CA LYS A 124 0.34 21.84 -8.14
C LYS A 124 0.56 21.06 -6.84
N VAL A 125 0.56 21.76 -5.70
CA VAL A 125 0.67 21.14 -4.38
C VAL A 125 -0.49 20.18 -4.12
N ARG A 126 -1.73 20.55 -4.47
CA ARG A 126 -2.88 19.64 -4.33
C ARG A 126 -2.74 18.38 -5.18
N LYS A 127 -2.19 18.49 -6.38
CA LYS A 127 -1.94 17.33 -7.23
C LYS A 127 -0.89 16.41 -6.62
N SER A 128 0.21 16.95 -6.08
CA SER A 128 1.20 16.17 -5.33
C SER A 128 0.58 15.49 -4.11
N GLN A 129 -0.19 16.21 -3.31
CA GLN A 129 -0.94 15.68 -2.17
C GLN A 129 -1.95 14.57 -2.56
N ALA A 130 -2.58 14.69 -3.73
CA ALA A 130 -3.50 13.71 -4.29
C ALA A 130 -2.78 12.48 -4.87
N ALA A 131 -1.48 12.55 -5.12
CA ALA A 131 -0.67 11.41 -5.58
C ALA A 131 -0.12 10.55 -4.42
N HIS A 132 -0.15 11.06 -3.19
CA HIS A 132 0.19 10.31 -1.96
C HIS A 132 -1.01 9.53 -1.41
N GLY A 133 -0.78 8.78 -0.33
CA GLY A 133 -1.84 8.16 0.47
C GLY A 133 -2.03 6.69 0.12
N LEU A 134 -3.27 6.28 -0.14
CA LEU A 134 -3.61 4.91 -0.49
C LEU A 134 -4.57 4.86 -1.68
N SER A 135 -4.50 3.74 -2.40
CA SER A 135 -5.53 3.30 -3.34
C SER A 135 -6.10 1.96 -2.88
N ILE A 136 -7.42 1.87 -2.85
CA ILE A 136 -8.15 0.62 -2.66
C ILE A 136 -8.76 0.28 -4.03
N VAL A 137 -8.31 -0.83 -4.61
CA VAL A 137 -8.73 -1.28 -5.95
C VAL A 137 -9.27 -2.69 -5.86
N GLU A 138 -10.48 -2.91 -6.38
CA GLU A 138 -11.01 -4.26 -6.52
C GLU A 138 -10.36 -4.96 -7.72
N VAL A 139 -9.99 -6.22 -7.53
CA VAL A 139 -9.34 -7.06 -8.53
C VAL A 139 -10.03 -8.41 -8.65
N THR A 140 -10.02 -8.95 -9.86
CA THR A 140 -10.53 -10.29 -10.17
C THR A 140 -9.52 -11.05 -11.03
N GLN A 141 -9.61 -12.38 -11.04
CA GLN A 141 -8.83 -13.23 -11.93
C GLN A 141 -9.74 -13.86 -12.98
N GLU A 142 -9.46 -13.59 -14.25
CA GLU A 142 -10.22 -14.09 -15.39
C GLU A 142 -9.27 -14.70 -16.43
N GLY A 143 -9.49 -15.96 -16.78
CA GLY A 143 -8.66 -16.67 -17.75
C GLY A 143 -7.18 -16.72 -17.34
N GLY A 144 -6.90 -16.86 -16.04
CA GLY A 144 -5.55 -16.88 -15.48
C GLY A 144 -4.94 -15.50 -15.23
N ARG A 145 -5.53 -14.42 -15.76
CA ARG A 145 -4.97 -13.06 -15.64
C ARG A 145 -5.73 -12.20 -14.64
N TRP A 146 -4.98 -11.42 -13.87
CA TRP A 146 -5.56 -10.45 -12.94
C TRP A 146 -6.00 -9.18 -13.67
N ARG A 147 -7.09 -8.56 -13.22
CA ARG A 147 -7.64 -7.31 -13.76
C ARG A 147 -8.27 -6.49 -12.65
N SER A 148 -8.26 -5.17 -12.78
CA SER A 148 -9.04 -4.27 -11.92
C SER A 148 -10.52 -4.32 -12.30
N VAL A 149 -11.41 -4.33 -11.31
CA VAL A 149 -12.86 -4.19 -11.48
C VAL A 149 -13.21 -2.72 -11.43
N ARG A 150 -13.78 -2.18 -12.52
CA ARG A 150 -14.16 -0.77 -12.63
C ARG A 150 -15.51 -0.63 -13.36
N PRO A 151 -16.48 0.13 -12.82
CA PRO A 151 -16.46 0.74 -11.49
C PRO A 151 -16.54 -0.33 -10.39
N SER A 152 -15.99 -0.03 -9.21
CA SER A 152 -16.10 -0.87 -8.02
C SER A 152 -16.76 -0.09 -6.87
N PRO A 153 -17.71 -0.68 -6.13
CA PRO A 153 -18.26 -0.05 -4.93
C PRO A 153 -17.25 0.04 -3.78
N PHE A 154 -16.11 -0.67 -3.88
CA PHE A 154 -15.04 -0.65 -2.89
C PHE A 154 -13.88 0.28 -3.29
N ALA A 155 -13.85 0.74 -4.54
CA ALA A 155 -12.80 1.63 -5.01
C ALA A 155 -12.74 2.89 -4.15
N ARG A 156 -11.53 3.26 -3.73
CA ARG A 156 -11.34 4.44 -2.88
C ARG A 156 -9.93 5.00 -3.02
N ARG A 157 -9.84 6.33 -3.03
CA ARG A 157 -8.62 7.07 -2.74
C ARG A 157 -8.64 7.63 -1.33
N ILE A 158 -7.53 7.47 -0.64
CA ILE A 158 -7.19 8.17 0.59
C ILE A 158 -5.95 8.99 0.24
N THR A 159 -5.95 10.28 0.55
CA THR A 159 -4.90 11.22 0.14
C THR A 159 -4.44 12.06 1.33
N ALA A 160 -3.45 12.93 1.12
CA ALA A 160 -3.03 13.92 2.11
C ALA A 160 -4.12 14.97 2.46
N ASN A 161 -5.28 14.93 1.80
CA ASN A 161 -6.43 15.80 2.07
C ASN A 161 -7.69 15.02 2.47
N THR A 162 -7.61 13.71 2.77
CA THR A 162 -8.76 12.95 3.25
C THR A 162 -8.99 13.21 4.73
N PRO A 163 -10.18 13.64 5.19
CA PRO A 163 -10.44 13.80 6.62
C PRO A 163 -10.18 12.52 7.41
N MET A 164 -9.44 12.65 8.51
CA MET A 164 -9.07 11.54 9.38
C MET A 164 -9.43 11.83 10.84
N ARG A 165 -9.20 10.85 11.72
CA ARG A 165 -9.47 10.96 13.15
C ARG A 165 -8.28 10.45 13.95
N PHE A 166 -7.78 11.27 14.87
CA PHE A 166 -6.90 10.77 15.91
C PHE A 166 -7.69 9.93 16.93
N SER A 167 -7.07 8.83 17.37
CA SER A 167 -7.57 7.96 18.44
C SER A 167 -6.41 7.62 19.37
N GLY A 168 -6.70 6.90 20.45
CA GLY A 168 -5.69 6.51 21.45
C GLY A 168 -5.30 7.67 22.40
N PRO A 169 -4.29 7.44 23.26
CA PRO A 169 -4.00 8.33 24.39
C PRO A 169 -3.59 9.76 24.03
N ALA A 170 -3.04 9.97 22.83
CA ALA A 170 -2.59 11.29 22.38
C ALA A 170 -3.72 12.13 21.78
N ALA A 171 -4.86 11.55 21.42
CA ALA A 171 -5.96 12.27 20.79
C ALA A 171 -6.46 13.43 21.69
N GLY A 172 -6.54 14.64 21.13
CA GLY A 172 -6.99 15.84 21.84
C GLY A 172 -5.91 16.53 22.69
N HIS A 173 -4.70 15.96 22.75
CA HIS A 173 -3.58 16.52 23.48
C HIS A 173 -3.21 17.91 22.92
N PRO A 174 -2.81 18.89 23.76
CA PRO A 174 -2.48 20.25 23.28
C PRO A 174 -1.45 20.31 22.15
N LEU A 175 -0.52 19.34 22.07
CA LEU A 175 0.47 19.26 21.00
C LEU A 175 -0.09 18.84 19.63
N LEU A 176 -1.31 18.27 19.59
CA LEU A 176 -1.99 17.94 18.33
C LEU A 176 -2.93 19.06 17.84
N ARG A 177 -3.10 20.14 18.63
CA ARG A 177 -4.02 21.22 18.30
C ARG A 177 -3.36 22.21 17.34
N THR A 178 -4.09 22.59 16.31
CA THR A 178 -3.69 23.62 15.35
C THR A 178 -4.77 24.68 15.23
N ALA A 179 -4.52 25.76 14.47
CA ALA A 179 -5.56 26.75 14.19
C ALA A 179 -6.74 26.14 13.39
N ALA A 180 -6.46 25.16 12.52
CA ALA A 180 -7.47 24.49 11.70
C ALA A 180 -8.18 23.34 12.44
N ASP A 181 -7.52 22.74 13.43
CA ASP A 181 -8.10 21.75 14.35
C ASP A 181 -7.78 22.12 15.81
N PRO A 182 -8.56 23.03 16.41
CA PRO A 182 -8.34 23.47 17.79
C PRO A 182 -8.62 22.38 18.83
N GLN A 183 -9.27 21.28 18.44
CA GLN A 183 -9.55 20.15 19.32
C GLN A 183 -8.42 19.11 19.29
N GLY A 184 -7.64 19.03 18.20
CA GLY A 184 -6.54 18.06 18.03
C GLY A 184 -7.06 16.64 17.84
N MET A 185 -8.17 16.49 17.10
CA MET A 185 -8.94 15.26 16.94
C MET A 185 -9.14 14.85 15.48
N SER A 186 -9.00 15.77 14.53
CA SER A 186 -9.44 15.65 13.14
C SER A 186 -8.35 16.11 12.18
N PRO A 187 -7.24 15.36 12.08
CA PRO A 187 -6.19 15.66 11.12
C PRO A 187 -6.68 15.49 9.68
N MET A 188 -5.98 16.14 8.76
CA MET A 188 -6.20 15.99 7.34
C MET A 188 -5.14 15.09 6.72
N GLY A 189 -5.61 13.98 6.18
CA GLY A 189 -4.86 13.08 5.32
C GLY A 189 -3.83 12.20 5.99
N THR A 190 -3.17 11.45 5.12
CA THR A 190 -1.97 10.66 5.37
C THR A 190 -1.10 10.76 4.12
N PHE A 191 0.22 10.77 4.30
CA PHE A 191 1.21 10.86 3.23
C PHE A 191 2.51 10.22 3.69
N ASN A 192 3.48 10.05 2.77
CA ASN A 192 4.68 9.26 3.00
C ASN A 192 4.37 7.83 3.47
N ASN A 193 3.37 7.22 2.83
CA ASN A 193 2.89 5.89 3.20
C ASN A 193 3.86 4.84 2.64
N CYS A 194 4.70 4.24 3.50
CA CYS A 194 5.70 3.25 3.12
C CYS A 194 5.17 1.81 3.31
N GLY A 195 5.45 1.19 4.46
CA GLY A 195 5.05 -0.16 4.79
C GLY A 195 3.58 -0.33 5.18
N ASN A 196 3.19 -1.59 5.43
CA ASN A 196 1.81 -1.91 5.78
C ASN A 196 1.68 -3.14 6.69
N GLY A 197 0.45 -3.40 7.13
CA GLY A 197 0.11 -4.62 7.86
C GLY A 197 -1.36 -5.00 7.70
N LEU A 198 -1.66 -6.29 7.70
CA LEU A 198 -3.03 -6.81 7.75
C LEU A 198 -3.32 -7.31 9.17
N THR A 199 -4.39 -6.78 9.77
CA THR A 199 -4.82 -7.27 11.07
C THR A 199 -5.68 -8.54 10.94
N PRO A 200 -5.71 -9.41 11.96
CA PRO A 200 -6.55 -10.61 11.95
C PRO A 200 -8.06 -10.34 11.88
N TRP A 201 -8.50 -9.10 12.13
CA TRP A 201 -9.90 -8.67 12.07
C TRP A 201 -10.24 -7.90 10.78
N GLY A 202 -9.38 -7.97 9.75
CA GLY A 202 -9.69 -7.49 8.41
C GLY A 202 -9.53 -5.98 8.22
N THR A 203 -8.61 -5.34 8.93
CA THR A 203 -8.22 -3.94 8.69
C THR A 203 -6.79 -3.84 8.19
N VAL A 204 -6.52 -2.87 7.32
CA VAL A 204 -5.15 -2.58 6.86
C VAL A 204 -4.56 -1.44 7.68
N LEU A 205 -3.30 -1.61 8.07
CA LEU A 205 -2.43 -0.59 8.64
C LEU A 205 -1.55 -0.05 7.53
N THR A 206 -1.39 1.27 7.49
CA THR A 206 -0.41 1.99 6.69
C THR A 206 0.50 2.76 7.64
N THR A 207 1.74 3.06 7.22
CA THR A 207 2.73 3.75 8.06
C THR A 207 3.28 4.98 7.36
N GLU A 208 3.25 6.12 8.03
CA GLU A 208 3.90 7.37 7.59
C GLU A 208 5.40 7.32 7.96
N GLU A 209 6.31 7.57 7.00
CA GLU A 209 7.79 7.60 7.14
C GLU A 209 8.41 8.97 6.82
#